data_AF-A0A3P6BV81-F1
#
_entry.id   AF-A0A3P6BV81-F1
#
_cell.length_a   1.000
_cell.length_b   1.000
_cell.length_c   1.000
_cell.angle_alpha   90.00
_cell.angle_beta   90.00
_cell.angle_gamma   90.00
#
_symmetry.space_group_name_H-M   'P 1'
#
loop_
_entity.id
_entity.type
_entity.pdbx_description
1 polymer ?
#
loop_
_entity_poly.entity_id
_entity_poly.type
_entity_poly.pdbx_seq_one_letter_code
_entity_poly.pdbx_strand_id
1 'polypeptide(L)' 'MLFDDSIRNIGSAKATGLKTVFIGDSVLVPGADYALSSIHNKLYQTYGKSTKIISSSHLFSKPRLQPWF' A
#
# COMPACT_ATOMS: atom_id res chain seq x y z
N MET A 1 7.32 -4.69 9.74
CA MET A 1 6.59 -4.52 8.46
C MET A 1 7.54 -4.89 7.34
N LEU A 2 7.15 -5.78 6.43
CA LEU A 2 7.94 -6.26 5.29
C LEU A 2 7.49 -5.55 4.00
N PHE A 3 8.46 -5.19 3.17
CA PHE A 3 8.28 -4.66 1.81
C PHE A 3 9.01 -5.59 0.85
N ASP A 4 8.29 -6.21 -0.09
CA ASP A 4 8.88 -7.23 -0.98
C ASP A 4 8.06 -7.35 -2.29
N ASP A 5 8.71 -7.69 -3.40
CA ASP A 5 8.11 -7.92 -4.72
C ASP A 5 7.89 -9.41 -5.03
N SER A 6 8.28 -10.30 -4.11
CA SER A 6 8.02 -11.74 -4.19
C SER A 6 6.76 -12.12 -3.39
N ILE A 7 5.74 -12.63 -4.08
CA ILE A 7 4.50 -13.16 -3.47
C ILE A 7 4.81 -14.22 -2.41
N ARG A 8 5.86 -15.05 -2.62
CA ARG A 8 6.27 -16.07 -1.65
C ARG A 8 6.78 -15.45 -0.35
N ASN A 9 7.60 -14.39 -0.45
CA ASN A 9 8.16 -13.72 0.72
C ASN A 9 7.07 -12.98 1.50
N ILE A 10 6.12 -12.39 0.79
CA ILE A 10 4.90 -11.80 1.37
C ILE A 10 4.12 -12.85 2.16
N GLY A 11 3.84 -14.02 1.58
CA GLY A 11 3.14 -15.11 2.27
C GLY A 11 3.88 -15.57 3.53
N SER A 12 5.19 -15.78 3.43
CA SER A 12 6.02 -16.18 4.57
C SER A 12 6.01 -15.14 5.70
N ALA A 13 6.16 -13.85 5.38
CA ALA A 13 6.13 -12.79 6.39
C ALA A 13 4.73 -12.59 6.99
N LYS A 14 3.67 -12.80 6.21
CA LYS A 14 2.31 -12.78 6.73
C LYS A 14 2.10 -13.89 7.75
N ALA A 15 2.60 -15.09 7.48
CA ALA A 15 2.53 -16.23 8.39
C ALA A 15 3.29 -16.02 9.70
N THR A 16 4.33 -15.16 9.71
CA THR A 16 5.06 -14.79 10.94
C THR A 16 4.45 -13.61 11.69
N GLY A 17 3.32 -13.05 11.22
CA GLY A 17 2.61 -11.95 11.87
C GLY A 17 3.11 -10.56 11.48
N LEU A 18 3.96 -10.44 10.46
CA LEU A 18 4.39 -9.14 9.95
C LEU A 18 3.29 -8.50 9.09
N LYS A 19 3.14 -7.18 9.21
CA LYS A 19 2.47 -6.38 8.16
C LYS A 19 3.26 -6.45 6.87
N THR A 20 2.62 -6.68 5.75
CA THR A 20 3.27 -6.92 4.45
C THR A 20 2.83 -5.90 3.39
N VAL A 21 3.77 -5.48 2.55
CA VAL A 21 3.52 -4.59 1.40
C VAL A 21 4.14 -5.20 0.15
N PHE A 22 3.30 -5.54 -0.82
CA PHE A 22 3.75 -5.98 -2.13
C PHE A 22 4.21 -4.78 -2.96
N ILE A 23 5.38 -4.88 -3.58
CA ILE A 23 5.95 -3.84 -4.43
C ILE A 23 6.01 -4.33 -5.88
N GLY A 24 5.64 -3.47 -6.83
CA GLY A 24 5.78 -3.71 -8.28
C GLY A 24 4.46 -3.59 -9.03
N ASP A 25 3.33 -3.67 -8.34
CA ASP A 25 2.00 -3.41 -8.89
C ASP A 25 1.11 -2.72 -7.83
N SER A 26 0.07 -2.03 -8.27
CA SER A 26 -0.99 -1.49 -7.40
C SER A 26 -2.07 -2.53 -7.07
N VAL A 27 -2.01 -3.71 -7.69
CA VAL A 27 -2.91 -4.83 -7.43
C VAL A 27 -2.45 -5.61 -6.20
N LEU A 28 -3.36 -5.87 -5.26
CA LEU A 28 -3.10 -6.72 -4.10
C LEU A 28 -2.90 -8.17 -4.53
N VAL A 29 -1.86 -8.80 -3.98
CA VAL A 29 -1.59 -10.23 -4.13
C VAL A 29 -1.99 -10.98 -2.86
N PRO A 30 -2.29 -12.29 -2.93
CA PRO A 30 -2.59 -13.09 -1.75
C PRO A 30 -1.50 -12.97 -0.68
N GLY A 31 -1.92 -12.69 0.55
CA GLY A 31 -1.02 -12.53 1.70
C GLY A 31 -0.50 -11.11 1.93
N ALA A 32 -0.67 -10.18 0.97
CA ALA A 32 -0.27 -8.78 1.14
C ALA A 32 -1.33 -7.96 1.90
N ASP A 33 -0.89 -7.09 2.82
CA ASP A 33 -1.79 -6.12 3.48
C ASP A 33 -1.95 -4.83 2.66
N TYR A 34 -0.92 -4.46 1.89
CA TYR A 34 -0.91 -3.30 1.00
C TYR A 34 -0.18 -3.64 -0.31
N ALA A 35 -0.44 -2.86 -1.37
CA ALA A 35 0.27 -2.94 -2.64
C ALA A 35 0.76 -1.55 -3.06
N LEU A 36 1.94 -1.50 -3.67
CA LEU A 36 2.60 -0.29 -4.12
C LEU A 36 3.28 -0.55 -5.47
N SER A 37 2.93 0.21 -6.50
CA SER A 37 3.53 0.04 -7.84
C SER A 37 5.06 0.23 -7.87
N SER A 38 5.62 1.05 -6.99
CA SER A 38 7.07 1.21 -6.84
C SER A 38 7.40 1.92 -5.53
N ILE A 39 8.52 1.56 -4.90
CA ILE A 39 9.08 2.32 -3.75
C ILE A 39 9.40 3.79 -4.07
N HIS A 40 9.43 4.15 -5.36
CA HIS A 40 9.65 5.50 -5.84
C HIS A 40 8.36 6.27 -6.23
N ASN A 41 7.14 5.70 -6.17
CA ASN A 41 5.95 6.41 -6.70
C ASN A 41 4.56 6.04 -6.10
N LYS A 42 3.67 7.04 -6.18
CA LYS A 42 2.20 7.13 -5.97
C LYS A 42 1.46 5.87 -5.51
N LEU A 43 0.84 5.97 -4.35
CA LEU A 43 -0.22 5.07 -3.87
C LEU A 43 -1.52 5.36 -4.61
N TYR A 44 -2.35 4.35 -4.79
CA TYR A 44 -3.69 4.51 -5.32
C TYR A 44 -4.70 4.08 -4.25
N GLN A 45 -5.70 4.91 -3.99
CA GLN A 45 -6.80 4.57 -3.10
C GLN A 45 -8.10 4.52 -3.89
N THR A 46 -8.73 3.35 -3.89
CA THR A 46 -9.97 3.08 -4.60
C THR A 46 -11.15 3.30 -3.66
N TYR A 47 -12.10 4.13 -4.09
CA TYR A 47 -13.39 4.32 -3.45
C TYR A 47 -14.48 3.94 -4.46
N GLY A 48 -15.07 2.76 -4.29
CA GLY A 48 -16.07 2.25 -5.25
C GLY A 48 -15.48 2.05 -6.64
N LYS A 49 -16.11 2.62 -7.68
CA LYS A 49 -15.63 2.52 -9.09
C LYS A 49 -14.56 3.57 -9.47
N SER A 50 -14.08 4.37 -8.53
CA SER A 50 -13.16 5.48 -8.81
C SER A 50 -11.82 5.31 -8.07
N THR A 51 -10.72 5.59 -8.78
CA THR A 51 -9.35 5.47 -8.26
C THR A 51 -8.73 6.85 -8.11
N LYS A 52 -8.30 7.18 -6.88
CA LYS A 52 -7.58 8.43 -6.59
C LYS A 52 -6.09 8.16 -6.38
N ILE A 53 -5.27 8.96 -7.03
CA ILE A 53 -3.81 8.97 -6.84
C ILE A 53 -3.50 9.72 -5.53
N ILE A 54 -2.83 9.05 -4.59
CA ILE A 54 -2.31 9.67 -3.36
C ILE A 54 -0.79 9.50 -3.30
N SER A 55 -0.07 10.50 -2.77
CA SER A 55 1.38 10.41 -2.61
C SER A 55 1.74 9.53 -1.41
N SER A 56 2.84 8.76 -1.48
CA SER A 56 3.33 7.92 -0.37
C SER A 56 3.63 8.68 0.92
N SER A 57 3.83 10.00 0.85
CA SER A 57 3.98 10.88 2.01
C SER A 57 2.70 11.06 2.84
N HIS A 58 1.52 10.72 2.30
CA HIS A 58 0.24 10.80 3.03
C HIS A 58 -0.02 9.64 3.99
N LEU A 59 0.69 8.51 3.88
CA LEU A 59 0.55 7.39 4.82
C LEU A 59 1.20 7.66 6.19
N PHE A 60 2.16 8.59 6.22
CA PHE A 60 2.96 8.89 7.42
C PHE A 60 2.58 10.23 8.09
N SER A 61 1.69 11.03 7.49
CA SER A 61 1.16 12.25 8.11
C SER A 61 -0.22 11.98 8.70
N LYS A 62 -0.45 12.38 9.96
CA LYS A 62 -1.78 12.32 10.59
C LYS A 62 -2.78 13.12 9.73
N PRO A 63 -4.05 12.68 9.61
CA PRO A 63 -5.03 13.37 8.79
C PRO A 63 -5.30 14.76 9.39
N ARG A 64 -4.74 15.81 8.80
CA ARG A 64 -5.18 17.18 9.05
C ARG A 64 -6.41 17.37 8.18
N LEU A 65 -7.59 17.38 8.79
CA LEU A 65 -8.82 17.85 8.16
C LEU A 65 -8.54 19.27 7.66
N GLN A 66 -8.45 19.45 6.33
CA GLN A 66 -8.36 20.78 5.75
C GLN A 66 -9.79 21.34 5.72
N PRO A 67 -10.05 22.55 6.25
CA PRO A 67 -11.36 23.16 6.13
C PRO A 67 -11.59 23.50 4.65
N TRP A 68 -12.78 23.19 4.16
CA TRP A 68 -13.25 23.68 2.87
C TRP A 68 -13.60 25.17 3.04
N PHE A 69 -13.04 26.03 2.18
CA PHE A 69 -13.59 27.37 1.95
C PHE A 69 -14.99 27.26 1.34
#